data_AF-A0A7V5SI53-F1
#
_entry.id   AF-A0A7V5SI53-F1
#
_cell.length_a   1.000
_cell.length_b   1.000
_cell.length_c   1.000
_cell.angle_alpha   90.00
_cell.angle_beta   90.00
_cell.angle_gamma   90.00
#
_symmetry.space_group_name_H-M   'P 1'
#
loop_
_entity.id
_entity.type
_entity.pdbx_description
1 polymer ?
#
loop_
_entity_poly.entity_id
_entity_poly.type
_entity_poly.pdbx_seq_one_letter_code
_entity_poly.pdbx_strand_id
1 'polypeptide(L)'
;YYIGVFLVGAYQEILGDLHNLFGDTNTVHVRVEEDGYRIEQVVDGETIADVLSYVQFNSKRLVRTMEAWVTSAVKEGRISLQEGREFLAIYRSGLYGYTYLE
;
A
#
# COMPACT_ATOMS: atom_id res chain seq x y z
N TYR A 1 -19.85 -3.45 7.73
CA TYR A 1 -20.87 -2.41 7.54
C TYR A 1 -20.24 -1.32 6.69
N TYR A 2 -20.86 -0.87 5.60
CA TYR A 2 -20.30 0.17 4.73
C TYR A 2 -20.87 1.54 5.10
N ILE A 3 -20.03 2.58 5.02
CA ILE A 3 -20.42 3.97 5.27
C ILE A 3 -20.19 4.76 3.98
N GLY A 4 -21.19 5.55 3.59
CA GLY A 4 -21.09 6.50 2.47
C GLY A 4 -20.95 7.92 2.98
N VAL A 5 -19.99 8.67 2.44
CA VAL A 5 -19.82 10.10 2.68
C VAL A 5 -20.05 10.82 1.35
N PHE A 6 -20.96 11.78 1.34
CA PHE A 6 -21.41 12.46 0.12
C PHE A 6 -21.00 13.93 0.14
N LEU A 7 -21.07 14.59 -1.03
CA LEU A 7 -20.70 15.99 -1.23
C LEU A 7 -19.20 16.29 -0.99
N VAL A 8 -18.33 15.29 -1.20
CA VAL A 8 -16.87 15.39 -1.06
C VAL A 8 -16.14 15.60 -2.40
N GLY A 9 -16.87 15.73 -3.52
CA GLY A 9 -16.28 15.86 -4.87
C GLY A 9 -15.63 17.20 -5.19
N ALA A 10 -15.59 18.14 -4.25
CA ALA A 10 -14.91 19.42 -4.42
C ALA A 10 -13.86 19.59 -3.31
N TYR A 11 -12.66 20.03 -3.69
CA TYR A 11 -11.50 20.31 -2.84
C TYR A 11 -10.86 19.13 -2.10
N GLN A 12 -11.62 18.13 -1.65
CA GLN A 12 -11.12 17.09 -0.73
C GLN A 12 -10.02 16.23 -1.33
N GLU A 13 -10.08 15.94 -2.63
CA GLU A 13 -9.07 15.14 -3.33
C GLU A 13 -7.70 15.84 -3.38
N ILE A 14 -7.67 17.15 -3.65
CA ILE A 14 -6.42 17.90 -3.82
C ILE A 14 -5.85 18.40 -2.48
N LEU A 15 -6.72 18.66 -1.49
CA LEU A 15 -6.31 19.16 -0.18
C LEU A 15 -5.94 18.05 0.82
N GLY A 16 -6.02 16.79 0.40
CA GLY A 16 -5.59 15.65 1.20
C GLY A 16 -4.11 15.76 1.59
N ASP A 17 -3.81 15.45 2.85
CA ASP A 17 -2.47 15.22 3.36
C ASP A 17 -2.25 13.71 3.51
N LEU A 18 -1.00 13.28 3.38
CA LEU A 18 -0.51 11.94 3.74
C LEU A 18 -0.39 11.80 5.26
N HIS A 19 -1.46 12.13 6.00
CA HIS A 19 -1.46 12.06 7.45
C HIS A 19 -1.28 10.60 7.90
N ASN A 20 -0.17 10.30 8.58
CA ASN A 20 0.28 8.94 8.89
C ASN A 20 0.59 8.06 7.66
N LEU A 21 0.97 8.67 6.54
CA LEU A 21 1.35 7.97 5.31
C LEU A 21 0.21 7.12 4.71
N PHE A 22 -1.04 7.48 5.00
CA PHE A 22 -2.17 6.99 4.22
C PHE A 22 -2.16 7.72 2.88
N GLY A 23 -1.98 6.97 1.81
CA GLY A 23 -1.92 7.48 0.45
C GLY A 23 -3.30 7.58 -0.18
N ASP A 24 -3.32 7.84 -1.49
CA ASP A 24 -4.59 7.97 -2.21
C ASP A 24 -5.43 6.69 -2.14
N THR A 25 -6.75 6.89 -2.11
CA THR A 25 -7.69 5.78 -2.10
C THR A 25 -7.96 5.22 -3.48
N ASN A 26 -8.34 3.94 -3.56
CA ASN A 26 -8.91 3.37 -4.78
C ASN A 26 -10.08 4.23 -5.29
N THR A 27 -10.01 4.64 -6.55
CA THR A 27 -11.02 5.47 -7.20
C THR A 27 -11.63 4.75 -8.38
N VAL A 28 -12.95 4.82 -8.51
CA VAL A 28 -13.70 4.14 -9.57
C VAL A 28 -14.61 5.14 -10.28
N HIS A 29 -14.49 5.22 -11.60
CA HIS A 29 -15.40 5.98 -12.43
C HIS A 29 -16.55 5.08 -12.88
N VAL A 30 -17.77 5.42 -12.47
CA VAL A 30 -18.98 4.66 -12.79
C VAL A 30 -19.82 5.45 -13.78
N ARG A 31 -20.16 4.83 -14.91
CA ARG A 31 -21.09 5.38 -15.89
C ARG A 31 -22.43 4.66 -15.78
N VAL A 32 -23.51 5.43 -15.72
CA VAL A 32 -24.89 4.93 -15.76
C VAL A 32 -25.35 4.82 -17.21
N GLU A 33 -26.02 3.72 -17.53
CA GLU A 33 -26.57 3.39 -18.85
C GLU A 33 -28.07 3.05 -18.71
N GLU A 34 -28.78 2.87 -19.82
CA GLU A 34 -30.25 2.65 -19.80
C GLU A 34 -30.64 1.42 -18.97
N ASP A 35 -29.84 0.34 -19.05
CA ASP A 35 -30.13 -0.95 -18.38
C ASP A 35 -29.27 -1.20 -17.12
N GLY A 36 -28.50 -0.21 -16.65
CA GLY A 36 -27.65 -0.39 -15.47
C GLY A 36 -26.49 0.58 -15.34
N TYR A 37 -25.32 0.05 -14.97
CA TYR A 37 -24.08 0.81 -14.84
C TYR A 37 -22.89 -0.02 -15.30
N ARG A 38 -21.81 0.66 -15.70
CA ARG A 38 -20.51 0.04 -15.95
C ARG A 38 -19.40 0.79 -15.25
N ILE A 39 -18.38 0.04 -14.83
CA ILE A 39 -17.12 0.61 -14.35
C ILE A 39 -16.30 0.99 -15.59
N GLU A 40 -16.08 2.28 -15.76
CA GLU A 40 -15.34 2.82 -16.90
C GLU A 40 -13.84 2.85 -16.64
N GLN A 41 -13.45 3.15 -15.40
CA GLN A 41 -12.06 3.23 -14.99
C GLN A 41 -11.92 2.84 -13.52
N VAL A 42 -10.84 2.13 -13.23
CA VAL A 42 -10.36 1.87 -11.87
C VAL A 42 -8.97 2.49 -11.78
N VAL A 43 -8.76 3.31 -10.75
CA VAL A 43 -7.45 3.84 -10.38
C VAL A 43 -7.13 3.23 -9.03
N ASP A 44 -6.10 2.39 -9.00
CA ASP A 44 -5.61 1.80 -7.76
C ASP A 44 -5.03 2.90 -6.88
N GLY A 45 -5.35 2.83 -5.59
CA GLY A 45 -4.75 3.69 -4.59
C GLY A 45 -3.31 3.28 -4.28
N GLU A 46 -2.67 4.04 -3.41
CA GLU A 46 -1.22 3.95 -3.26
C GLU A 46 -0.77 2.83 -2.33
N THR A 47 0.37 2.24 -2.67
CA THR A 47 1.07 1.29 -1.80
C THR A 47 1.94 2.01 -0.77
N ILE A 48 2.34 1.31 0.29
CA ILE A 48 3.30 1.85 1.27
C ILE A 48 4.60 2.27 0.58
N ALA A 49 5.05 1.53 -0.45
CA ALA A 49 6.23 1.87 -1.23
C ALA A 49 6.09 3.20 -1.99
N ASP A 50 4.91 3.50 -2.54
CA ASP A 50 4.63 4.75 -3.26
C ASP A 50 4.69 5.93 -2.30
N VAL A 51 3.99 5.84 -1.17
CA VAL A 51 3.98 6.90 -0.15
C VAL A 51 5.36 7.14 0.46
N LEU A 52 6.12 6.08 0.72
CA LEU A 52 7.49 6.19 1.20
C LEU A 52 8.42 6.88 0.18
N SER A 53 8.10 6.81 -1.11
CA SER A 53 8.89 7.50 -2.13
C SER A 53 8.78 9.04 -2.02
N TYR A 54 7.63 9.56 -1.59
CA TYR A 54 7.42 10.99 -1.37
C TYR A 54 8.35 11.56 -0.29
N VAL A 55 8.57 10.78 0.76
CA VAL A 55 9.52 11.09 1.85
C VAL A 55 10.94 10.59 1.56
N GLN A 56 11.28 10.38 0.28
CA GLN A 56 12.63 10.09 -0.22
C GLN A 56 13.20 8.74 0.23
N PHE A 57 12.36 7.79 0.62
CA PHE A 57 12.80 6.42 0.84
C PHE A 57 12.81 5.62 -0.46
N ASN A 58 13.80 4.75 -0.59
CA ASN A 58 13.90 3.84 -1.73
C ASN A 58 13.48 2.44 -1.30
N SER A 59 12.31 2.00 -1.76
CA SER A 59 11.74 0.68 -1.44
C SER A 59 12.70 -0.48 -1.73
N LYS A 60 13.41 -0.44 -2.86
CA LYS A 60 14.42 -1.47 -3.21
C LYS A 60 15.58 -1.51 -2.21
N ARG A 61 16.02 -0.35 -1.70
CA ARG A 61 17.06 -0.26 -0.66
C ARG A 61 16.54 -0.80 0.66
N LEU A 62 15.29 -0.48 1.04
CA LEU A 62 14.67 -1.00 2.25
C LEU A 62 14.60 -2.53 2.26
N VAL A 63 14.13 -3.12 1.16
CA VAL A 63 14.10 -4.58 0.97
C VAL A 63 15.49 -5.21 1.12
N ARG A 64 16.50 -4.65 0.43
CA ARG A 64 17.88 -5.17 0.53
C ARG A 64 18.46 -5.10 1.94
N THR A 65 18.17 -4.02 2.68
CA THR A 65 18.59 -3.88 4.08
C THR A 65 17.95 -4.97 4.94
N MET A 66 16.64 -5.22 4.78
CA MET A 66 15.95 -6.28 5.51
C MET A 66 16.48 -7.67 5.17
N GLU A 67 16.76 -7.95 3.90
CA GLU A 67 17.38 -9.21 3.45
C GLU A 67 18.73 -9.45 4.12
N ALA A 68 19.57 -8.42 4.22
CA ALA A 68 20.86 -8.51 4.89
C ALA A 68 20.70 -8.82 6.39
N TRP A 69 19.75 -8.17 7.07
CA TRP A 69 19.48 -8.40 8.49
C TRP A 69 18.95 -9.81 8.76
N VAL A 70 18.00 -10.28 7.96
CA VAL A 70 17.46 -11.65 8.04
C VAL A 70 18.58 -12.68 7.80
N THR A 71 19.43 -12.44 6.80
CA THR A 71 20.57 -13.32 6.52
C THR A 71 21.54 -13.41 7.71
N SER A 72 21.80 -12.29 8.40
CA SER A 72 22.63 -12.28 9.61
C SER A 72 21.98 -13.06 10.74
N ALA A 73 20.68 -12.85 10.99
CA ALA A 73 19.93 -13.54 12.03
C ALA A 73 19.89 -15.07 11.84
N VAL A 74 19.77 -15.52 10.59
CA VAL A 74 19.86 -16.96 10.24
C VAL A 74 21.26 -17.51 10.51
N LYS A 75 22.32 -16.79 10.11
CA LYS A 75 23.71 -17.20 10.37
C LYS A 75 24.04 -17.28 11.86
N GLU A 76 23.47 -16.39 12.66
CA GLU A 76 23.61 -16.34 14.12
C GLU A 76 22.74 -17.38 14.84
N GLY A 77 21.89 -18.12 14.11
CA GLY A 77 20.99 -19.12 14.70
C GLY A 77 19.85 -18.53 15.54
N ARG A 78 19.55 -17.23 15.39
CA ARG A 78 18.42 -16.56 16.09
C ARG A 78 17.06 -16.93 15.51
N ILE A 79 17.03 -17.23 14.21
CA ILE A 79 15.86 -17.70 13.47
C ILE A 79 16.29 -18.80 12.50
N SER A 80 15.36 -19.67 12.14
CA SER A 80 15.53 -20.66 11.09
C SER A 80 15.49 -20.04 9.69
N LEU A 81 16.00 -20.78 8.70
CA LEU A 81 15.89 -20.39 7.30
C LEU A 81 14.43 -20.24 6.84
N GLN A 82 13.53 -21.05 7.39
CA GLN A 82 12.11 -21.00 7.04
C GLN A 82 11.46 -19.72 7.57
N GLU A 83 11.67 -19.39 8.86
CA GLU A 83 11.18 -18.15 9.47
C GLU A 83 11.75 -16.92 8.76
N GLY A 84 13.03 -16.95 8.35
CA GLY A 84 13.63 -15.86 7.59
C GLY A 84 12.94 -15.62 6.23
N ARG A 85 12.59 -16.69 5.50
CA ARG A 85 11.85 -16.57 4.23
C ARG A 85 10.45 -16.02 4.44
N GLU A 86 9.75 -16.52 5.45
CA GLU A 86 8.40 -16.07 5.80
C GLU A 86 8.39 -14.60 6.21
N PHE A 87 9.34 -14.19 7.06
CA PHE A 87 9.50 -12.80 7.46
C PHE A 87 9.72 -11.86 6.26
N LEU A 88 10.58 -12.23 5.31
CA LEU A 88 10.81 -11.42 4.11
C LEU A 88 9.57 -11.36 3.19
N ALA A 89 8.79 -12.44 3.11
CA ALA A 89 7.55 -12.46 2.36
C ALA A 89 6.52 -11.50 2.99
N ILE A 90 6.33 -11.56 4.32
CA ILE A 90 5.45 -10.65 5.05
C ILE A 90 5.90 -9.20 4.86
N TYR A 91 7.20 -8.92 5.02
CA TYR A 91 7.74 -7.57 4.84
C TYR A 91 7.48 -7.01 3.44
N ARG A 92 7.73 -7.81 2.39
CA ARG A 92 7.48 -7.41 1.00
C ARG A 92 5.99 -7.22 0.73
N SER A 93 5.15 -8.11 1.26
CA SER A 93 3.69 -8.02 1.14
C SER A 93 3.17 -6.73 1.77
N GLY A 94 3.66 -6.35 2.95
CA GLY A 94 3.29 -5.08 3.58
C GLY A 94 3.81 -3.88 2.78
N LEU A 95 5.09 -3.89 2.39
CA LEU A 95 5.70 -2.77 1.68
C LEU A 95 5.04 -2.46 0.32
N TYR A 96 4.64 -3.50 -0.42
CA TYR A 96 3.95 -3.37 -1.70
C TYR A 96 2.43 -3.51 -1.58
N GLY A 97 1.91 -3.57 -0.36
CA GLY A 97 0.49 -3.59 -0.07
C GLY A 97 -0.10 -2.18 -0.03
N TYR A 98 -1.42 -2.13 -0.08
CA TYR A 98 -2.20 -0.90 0.03
C TYR A 98 -1.98 -0.22 1.39
N THR A 99 -2.06 1.11 1.43
CA THR A 99 -1.75 1.89 2.65
C THR A 99 -2.81 1.74 3.75
N TYR A 100 -4.03 1.32 3.41
CA TYR A 100 -5.13 1.14 4.36
C TYR A 100 -5.13 -0.26 4.99
N LEU A 101 -5.82 -0.37 6.12
CA LEU A 101 -5.94 -1.61 6.88
C LEU A 101 -6.81 -2.65 6.15
N GLU A 102 -6.46 -3.93 6.34
CA GLU A 102 -7.30 -5.10 5.98
C GLU A 102 -8.30 -5.46 7.07
#